data_AF-A0ABD3ZK30-F1
#
_entry.id   AF-A0ABD3ZK30-F1
#
_cell.length_a   1.000
_cell.length_b   1.000
_cell.length_c   1.000
_cell.angle_alpha   90.00
_cell.angle_beta   90.00
_cell.angle_gamma   90.00
#
_symmetry.space_group_name_H-M   'P 1'
#
loop_
_entity.id
_entity.type
_entity.pdbx_description
1 polymer ?
#
loop_
_entity_poly.entity_id
_entity_poly.type
_entity_poly.pdbx_seq_one_letter_code
_entity_poly.pdbx_strand_id
1 'polypeptide(L)' 'MNATKRRFLPNLHSHRFWVEGEKRFVTLRVSAKGMRVIDKKGIETVLAEIRARGEKY' A
#
# COMPACT_ATOMS: atom_id res chain seq x y z
N MET A 1 -34.64 6.41 17.91
CA MET A 1 -33.74 6.57 16.74
C MET A 1 -32.99 5.26 16.56
N ASN A 2 -33.33 4.49 15.53
CA ASN A 2 -32.70 3.19 15.29
C ASN A 2 -31.44 3.40 14.45
N ALA A 3 -30.27 3.44 15.12
CA ALA A 3 -28.99 3.52 14.43
C ALA A 3 -28.55 2.12 13.99
N THR A 4 -28.64 1.84 12.69
CA THR A 4 -28.13 0.61 12.11
C THR A 4 -26.61 0.66 12.02
N LYS A 5 -25.92 -0.36 12.55
CA LYS A 5 -24.45 -0.44 12.51
C LYS A 5 -23.95 -0.53 11.07
N ARG A 6 -23.04 0.35 10.67
CA ARG A 6 -22.29 0.27 9.40
C ARG A 6 -20.79 0.22 9.65
N ARG A 7 -20.05 -0.32 8.68
CA ARG A 7 -18.58 -0.32 8.68
C ARG A 7 -18.07 0.62 7.60
N PHE A 8 -17.04 1.40 7.91
CA PHE A 8 -16.33 2.23 6.93
C PHE A 8 -15.04 1.54 6.56
N LEU A 9 -15.00 0.94 5.39
CA LEU A 9 -13.83 0.23 4.91
C LEU A 9 -12.89 1.19 4.17
N PRO A 10 -11.57 1.03 4.31
CA PRO A 10 -10.62 1.77 3.50
C PRO A 10 -10.73 1.38 2.02
N ASN A 11 -10.51 2.35 1.14
CA ASN A 11 -10.56 2.17 -0.31
C ASN A 11 -9.30 1.44 -0.84
N LEU A 12 -9.18 0.16 -0.52
CA LEU A 12 -8.02 -0.68 -0.81
C LEU A 12 -8.10 -1.33 -2.20
N HIS A 13 -7.04 -1.15 -2.99
CA HIS A 13 -6.90 -1.74 -4.31
C HIS A 13 -5.56 -2.46 -4.46
N SER A 14 -5.53 -3.52 -5.26
CA SER A 14 -4.29 -4.19 -5.64
C SER A 14 -3.65 -3.44 -6.81
N HIS A 15 -2.41 -3.00 -6.63
CA HIS A 15 -1.63 -2.31 -7.66
C HIS A 15 -0.24 -2.92 -7.78
N ARG A 16 0.34 -2.83 -8.97
CA ARG A 16 1.63 -3.43 -9.29
C ARG A 16 2.67 -2.34 -9.49
N PHE A 17 3.76 -2.42 -8.76
CA PHE A 17 4.87 -1.47 -8.81
C PHE A 17 6.11 -2.14 -9.38
N TRP A 18 6.81 -1.46 -10.28
CA TRP A 18 8.12 -1.89 -10.74
C TRP A 18 9.17 -1.47 -9.70
N VAL A 19 10.06 -2.40 -9.33
CA VAL A 19 11.14 -2.14 -8.38
C VAL A 19 12.47 -2.32 -9.11
N GLU A 20 13.19 -1.23 -9.29
CA GLU A 20 14.47 -1.22 -10.01
C GLU A 20 15.52 -2.09 -9.33
N GLY A 21 15.67 -2.00 -8.00
CA GLY A 21 16.65 -2.79 -7.25
C GLY A 21 16.48 -4.32 -7.36
N GLU A 22 15.27 -4.80 -7.60
CA GLU A 22 14.98 -6.24 -7.74
C GLU A 22 14.64 -6.64 -9.18
N LYS A 23 14.56 -5.67 -10.10
CA LYS A 23 14.15 -5.84 -11.51
C LYS A 23 12.88 -6.69 -11.67
N ARG A 24 11.92 -6.49 -10.78
CA ARG A 24 10.65 -7.23 -10.79
C ARG A 24 9.48 -6.35 -10.40
N PHE A 25 8.30 -6.84 -10.74
CA PHE A 25 7.06 -6.27 -10.28
C PHE A 25 6.67 -6.82 -8.90
N VAL A 26 6.29 -5.92 -8.00
CA VAL A 26 5.72 -6.23 -6.68
C VAL A 26 4.25 -5.82 -6.67
N THR A 27 3.38 -6.67 -6.14
CA THR A 27 1.95 -6.36 -6.02
C THR A 27 1.63 -5.97 -4.59
N LEU A 28 1.13 -4.75 -4.39
CA LEU A 28 0.75 -4.24 -3.07
C LEU A 28 -0.75 -3.93 -3.03
N ARG A 29 -1.38 -4.23 -1.89
CA ARG A 29 -2.74 -3.77 -1.59
C ARG A 29 -2.67 -2.41 -0.92
N VAL A 30 -2.93 -1.35 -1.68
CA VAL A 30 -2.75 0.04 -1.25
C VAL A 30 -4.06 0.81 -1.31
N SER A 31 -4.20 1.77 -0.40
CA SER A 31 -5.26 2.77 -0.52
C SER A 31 -4.85 3.90 -1.47
N ALA A 32 -5.80 4.68 -1.96
CA ALA A 32 -5.51 5.87 -2.77
C ALA A 32 -4.56 6.87 -2.07
N LYS A 33 -4.62 6.97 -0.74
CA LYS A 33 -3.67 7.78 0.05
C LYS A 33 -2.27 7.14 0.06
N GLY A 34 -2.21 5.81 0.18
CA GLY A 34 -0.95 5.06 0.13
C GLY A 34 -0.23 5.22 -1.21
N MET A 35 -0.97 5.20 -2.32
CA MET A 35 -0.41 5.44 -3.66
C MET A 35 0.28 6.80 -3.74
N ARG A 36 -0.35 7.88 -3.27
CA ARG A 36 0.26 9.22 -3.23
C ARG A 36 1.53 9.30 -2.37
N VAL A 37 1.59 8.50 -1.29
CA VAL A 37 2.80 8.44 -0.44
C VAL A 37 3.94 7.74 -1.17
N ILE A 38 3.64 6.66 -1.90
CA ILE A 38 4.61 5.95 -2.75
C ILE A 38 5.14 6.89 -3.83
N ASP A 39 4.26 7.64 -4.51
CA ASP A 39 4.67 8.58 -5.55
C ASP A 39 5.58 9.70 -5.00
N LYS A 40 5.32 10.15 -3.76
CA LYS A 40 6.11 11.21 -3.12
C LYS A 40 7.45 10.73 -2.57
N LYS A 41 7.49 9.57 -1.91
CA LYS A 41 8.68 9.06 -1.23
C LYS A 41 9.54 8.14 -2.12
N GLY A 42 8.96 7.58 -3.17
CA GLY A 42 9.53 6.48 -3.94
C GLY A 42 9.18 5.11 -3.36
N ILE A 43 9.13 4.09 -4.23
CA ILE A 43 8.75 2.72 -3.87
C ILE A 43 9.81 2.05 -2.98
N GLU A 44 11.09 2.29 -3.21
CA GLU A 44 12.19 1.61 -2.49
C GLU A 44 12.20 1.95 -1.00
N THR A 45 12.03 3.23 -0.66
CA THR A 45 11.92 3.68 0.74
C THR A 45 10.72 3.06 1.43
N VAL A 46 9.58 3.01 0.75
CA VAL A 46 8.35 2.41 1.31
C VAL A 46 8.53 0.90 1.52
N LEU A 47 9.15 0.19 0.58
CA LEU A 47 9.44 -1.23 0.74
C LEU A 47 10.43 -1.49 1.90
N ALA A 48 11.42 -0.63 2.10
CA ALA A 48 12.32 -0.72 3.27
C ALA A 48 11.55 -0.53 4.58
N GLU A 49 10.64 0.44 4.67
CA GLU A 49 9.77 0.64 5.82
C GLU A 49 8.84 -0.56 6.08
N ILE A 50 8.33 -1.22 5.02
CA ILE A 50 7.50 -2.43 5.11
C ILE A 50 8.32 -3.63 5.61
N ARG A 51 9.55 -3.83 5.08
CA ARG A 51 10.47 -4.87 5.56
C ARG A 51 10.81 -4.69 7.03
N ALA A 52 11.11 -3.47 7.45
CA ALA A 52 11.45 -3.16 8.85
C ALA A 52 10.28 -3.48 9.81
N ARG A 53 9.05 -3.40 9.31
CA ARG A 53 7.84 -3.78 10.06
C ARG A 53 7.57 -5.28 10.09
N GLY A 54 8.31 -6.07 9.30
CA GLY A 54 8.13 -7.51 9.17
C GLY A 54 6.92 -7.91 8.31
N GLU A 55 6.32 -6.98 7.58
CA GLU A 55 5.21 -7.29 6.68
C GLU A 55 5.72 -7.89 5.36
N LYS A 56 5.07 -8.97 4.90
CA LYS A 56 5.39 -9.61 3.62
C LYS A 56 4.65 -8.92 2.47
N TYR A 57 5.35 -8.72 1.36
CA TYR A 57 4.83 -8.15 0.12
C TYR A 57 5.24 -8.97 -1.10
#